data_AF-A0A562PDH9-F1
#
_entry.id   AF-A0A562PDH9-F1
#
_cell.length_a   1.000
_cell.length_b   1.000
_cell.length_c   1.000
_cell.angle_alpha   90.00
_cell.angle_beta   90.00
_cell.angle_gamma   90.00
#
_symmetry.space_group_name_H-M   'P 1'
#
loop_
_entity.id
_entity.type
_entity.pdbx_description
1 polymer ?
#
loop_
_entity_poly.entity_id
_entity_poly.type
_entity_poly.pdbx_seq_one_letter_code
_entity_poly.pdbx_strand_id
1 'polypeptide(L)'
;MNFNHFPLICLLAVVATANADPVPAPLASMLQRGKSVIPASELSAEERAFLWQGTKLDPGGYLRMETSTAYVDLVNSFMSHPLFKKLSPPLVFAADGNESVTLEGVLPEDQFRSTSVFTWRGRRIAITSFDMKAAGARSVIAEEFLIRKVNGVPATLTLSVAKGTRDAMWKAGWLSDDVHYDVWVPEKLDANDGPGLAPDVVLDVSAALAGIVNKRR
;
A
#
# COMPACT_ATOMS: atom_id res chain seq x y z
N MET A 1 7.16 11.65 -16.19
CA MET A 1 6.39 10.40 -15.91
C MET A 1 4.93 10.83 -15.94
N ASN A 2 4.08 10.30 -16.82
CA ASN A 2 2.68 10.76 -16.87
C ASN A 2 1.93 10.28 -15.60
N PHE A 3 1.72 11.18 -14.63
CA PHE A 3 0.99 10.89 -13.38
C PHE A 3 -0.52 10.69 -13.57
N ASN A 4 -1.04 10.78 -14.80
CA ASN A 4 -2.47 10.87 -15.06
C ASN A 4 -3.31 9.67 -14.62
N HIS A 5 -2.74 8.50 -14.34
CA HIS A 5 -3.50 7.28 -13.98
C HIS A 5 -2.96 6.54 -12.73
N PHE A 6 -2.19 7.21 -11.86
CA PHE A 6 -1.89 6.62 -10.54
C PHE A 6 -3.11 6.82 -9.65
N PRO A 7 -3.79 5.76 -9.19
CA PRO A 7 -4.86 5.93 -8.22
C PRO A 7 -4.30 6.58 -6.96
N LEU A 8 -4.76 7.80 -6.71
CA LEU A 8 -4.16 8.75 -5.79
C LEU A 8 -4.57 8.51 -4.32
N ILE A 9 -4.85 7.26 -3.96
CA ILE A 9 -5.01 6.83 -2.57
C ILE A 9 -3.78 6.00 -2.21
N CYS A 10 -2.66 6.67 -2.22
CA CYS A 10 -1.46 6.20 -1.58
C CYS A 10 -0.95 7.38 -0.77
N LEU A 11 -0.74 7.12 0.51
CA LEU A 11 0.09 7.90 1.40
C LEU A 11 1.18 8.64 0.62
N LEU A 12 1.00 9.94 0.44
CA LEU A 12 1.97 10.75 -0.29
C LEU A 12 3.15 11.03 0.64
N ALA A 13 4.18 10.21 0.50
CA ALA A 13 5.51 10.56 0.96
C ALA A 13 6.08 11.61 0.00
N VAL A 14 6.01 12.87 0.40
CA VAL A 14 6.68 13.94 -0.36
C VAL A 14 8.16 13.94 0.03
N VAL A 15 9.01 13.45 -0.86
CA VAL A 15 10.43 13.75 -0.87
C VAL A 15 10.61 14.96 -1.78
N ALA A 16 11.17 16.05 -1.28
CA ALA A 16 11.41 17.24 -2.08
C ALA A 16 12.47 16.95 -3.16
N THR A 17 12.04 16.51 -4.34
CA THR A 17 12.92 16.34 -5.50
C THR A 17 12.68 17.49 -6.49
N ALA A 18 13.77 18.16 -6.89
CA ALA A 18 13.75 19.41 -7.67
C ALA A 18 13.17 19.33 -9.10
N ASN A 19 12.65 18.18 -9.55
CA ASN A 19 12.17 17.95 -10.92
C ASN A 19 10.78 17.27 -11.01
N ALA A 20 9.95 17.37 -9.96
CA ALA A 20 8.61 16.79 -10.01
C ALA A 20 7.62 17.71 -10.75
N ASP A 21 6.67 17.11 -11.47
CA ASP A 21 5.49 17.80 -11.99
C ASP A 21 4.81 18.60 -10.86
N PRO A 22 4.19 19.77 -11.16
CA PRO A 22 3.55 20.57 -10.13
C PRO A 22 2.49 19.74 -9.40
N VAL A 23 2.62 19.69 -8.08
CA VAL A 23 1.65 19.00 -7.22
C VAL A 23 0.26 19.62 -7.45
N PRO A 24 -0.78 18.81 -7.74
CA PRO A 24 -2.14 19.33 -7.91
C PRO A 24 -2.57 20.21 -6.74
N ALA A 25 -3.26 21.31 -7.00
CA ALA A 25 -3.60 22.31 -5.99
C ALA A 25 -4.31 21.73 -4.74
N PRO A 26 -5.28 20.80 -4.86
CA PRO A 26 -5.91 20.21 -3.67
C PRO A 26 -4.91 19.45 -2.79
N LEU A 27 -3.98 18.72 -3.41
CA LEU A 27 -2.94 18.00 -2.70
C LEU A 27 -1.89 18.94 -2.09
N ALA A 28 -1.49 19.99 -2.81
CA ALA A 28 -0.56 20.99 -2.31
C ALA A 28 -1.12 21.68 -1.04
N SER A 29 -2.41 22.02 -1.05
CA SER A 29 -3.12 22.57 0.13
C SER A 29 -3.07 21.61 1.32
N MET A 30 -3.39 20.33 1.11
CA MET A 30 -3.33 19.32 2.17
C MET A 30 -1.93 19.18 2.77
N LEU A 31 -0.89 19.17 1.93
CA LEU A 31 0.51 19.08 2.36
C LEU A 31 0.93 20.30 3.19
N GLN A 32 0.52 21.51 2.81
CA GLN A 32 0.90 22.75 3.52
C GLN A 32 0.42 22.78 4.98
N ARG A 33 -0.63 22.04 5.32
CA ARG A 33 -1.16 21.95 6.70
C ARG A 33 -0.22 21.26 7.68
N GLY A 34 0.69 20.42 7.20
CA GLY A 34 1.65 19.69 8.02
C GLY A 34 1.06 18.65 8.98
N LYS A 35 -0.20 18.25 8.78
CA LYS A 35 -0.85 17.16 9.52
C LYS A 35 -0.68 15.83 8.80
N SER A 36 -0.37 14.76 9.54
CA SER A 36 -0.26 13.42 8.96
C SER A 36 -1.61 12.79 8.61
N VAL A 37 -2.63 13.11 9.42
CA VAL A 37 -4.02 12.72 9.20
C VAL A 37 -4.86 14.00 9.17
N ILE A 38 -5.66 14.15 8.12
CA ILE A 38 -6.59 15.28 7.95
C ILE A 38 -8.00 14.80 8.25
N PRO A 39 -8.66 15.33 9.30
CA PRO A 39 -10.05 15.00 9.61
C PRO A 39 -10.98 15.31 8.44
N ALA A 40 -12.02 14.50 8.27
CA ALA A 40 -12.98 14.71 7.17
C ALA A 40 -13.66 16.09 7.22
N SER A 41 -13.87 16.64 8.43
CA SER A 41 -14.43 17.97 8.66
C SER A 41 -13.51 19.12 8.22
N GLU A 42 -12.22 18.85 8.02
CA GLU A 42 -11.24 19.83 7.58
C GLU A 42 -10.98 19.79 6.07
N LEU A 43 -11.53 18.81 5.35
CA LEU A 43 -11.39 18.73 3.89
C LEU A 43 -12.35 19.70 3.22
N SER A 44 -11.81 20.53 2.32
CA SER A 44 -12.64 21.32 1.41
C SER A 44 -13.38 20.40 0.43
N ALA A 45 -14.44 20.92 -0.18
CA ALA A 45 -15.19 20.18 -1.20
C ALA A 45 -14.30 19.77 -2.38
N GLU A 46 -13.33 20.62 -2.77
CA GLU A 46 -12.40 20.35 -3.85
C GLU A 46 -11.39 19.24 -3.49
N GLU A 47 -10.79 19.30 -2.30
CA GLU A 47 -9.90 18.24 -1.80
C GLU A 47 -10.62 16.91 -1.69
N ARG A 48 -11.85 16.92 -1.17
CA ARG A 48 -12.65 15.71 -1.06
C ARG A 48 -13.00 15.15 -2.44
N ALA A 49 -13.46 15.99 -3.37
CA ALA A 49 -13.77 15.58 -4.73
C ALA A 49 -12.54 14.98 -5.44
N PHE A 50 -11.37 15.58 -5.23
CA PHE A 50 -10.10 15.10 -5.77
C PHE A 50 -9.70 13.73 -5.19
N LEU A 51 -9.79 13.54 -3.86
CA LEU A 51 -9.46 12.28 -3.19
C LEU A 51 -10.40 11.13 -3.58
N TRP A 52 -11.69 11.41 -3.73
CA TRP A 52 -12.70 10.41 -4.10
C TRP A 52 -12.79 10.15 -5.60
N GLN A 53 -12.04 10.88 -6.42
CA GLN A 53 -12.06 10.68 -7.87
C GLN A 53 -11.64 9.25 -8.23
N GLY A 54 -12.54 8.51 -8.88
CA GLY A 54 -12.29 7.12 -9.28
C GLY A 54 -12.26 6.12 -8.12
N THR A 55 -12.68 6.53 -6.91
CA THR A 55 -12.74 5.68 -5.72
C THR A 55 -14.18 5.53 -5.24
N LYS A 56 -14.55 4.32 -4.83
CA LYS A 56 -15.81 4.03 -4.14
C LYS A 56 -15.57 3.24 -2.87
N LEU A 57 -16.42 3.41 -1.86
CA LEU A 57 -16.44 2.55 -0.68
C LEU A 57 -17.28 1.32 -1.00
N ASP A 58 -16.68 0.14 -0.90
CA ASP A 58 -17.37 -1.13 -1.07
C ASP A 58 -18.09 -1.54 0.23
N PRO A 59 -19.27 -2.21 0.17
CA PRO A 59 -19.96 -2.71 1.37
C PRO A 59 -19.11 -3.67 2.23
N GLY A 60 -18.11 -4.34 1.65
CA GLY A 60 -17.12 -5.11 2.39
C GLY A 60 -16.15 -4.27 3.22
N GLY A 61 -16.31 -2.94 3.22
CA GLY A 61 -15.55 -1.91 3.94
C GLY A 61 -14.10 -1.81 3.52
N TYR A 62 -13.88 -1.75 2.22
CA TYR A 62 -12.62 -1.39 1.60
C TYR A 62 -12.89 -0.36 0.50
N LEU A 63 -11.86 0.40 0.14
CA LEU A 63 -11.93 1.32 -0.99
C LEU A 63 -11.70 0.53 -2.29
N ARG A 64 -12.47 0.81 -3.32
CA ARG A 64 -12.32 0.15 -4.62
C ARG A 64 -12.09 1.19 -5.71
N MET A 65 -11.19 0.88 -6.63
CA MET A 65 -10.75 1.81 -7.67
C MET A 65 -10.25 1.07 -8.91
N GLU A 66 -10.32 1.75 -10.06
CA GLU A 66 -9.72 1.28 -11.31
C GLU A 66 -8.29 1.79 -11.45
N THR A 67 -7.41 0.96 -12.01
CA THR A 67 -5.99 1.27 -12.23
C THR A 67 -5.47 0.62 -13.51
N SER A 68 -4.17 0.79 -13.77
CA SER A 68 -3.46 0.13 -14.87
C SER A 68 -3.05 -1.32 -14.54
N THR A 69 -2.89 -2.15 -15.56
CA THR A 69 -2.31 -3.50 -15.43
C THR A 69 -0.92 -3.46 -14.79
N ALA A 70 -0.10 -2.48 -15.18
CA ALA A 70 1.24 -2.31 -14.61
C ALA A 70 1.23 -2.12 -13.08
N TYR A 71 0.20 -1.46 -12.54
CA TYR A 71 0.06 -1.27 -11.10
C TYR A 71 -0.35 -2.57 -10.39
N VAL A 72 -1.27 -3.36 -10.95
CA VAL A 72 -1.65 -4.65 -10.34
C VAL A 72 -0.58 -5.73 -10.50
N ASP A 73 0.39 -5.53 -11.39
CA ASP A 73 1.57 -6.40 -11.55
C ASP A 73 2.80 -5.96 -10.73
N LEU A 74 2.68 -4.92 -9.91
CA LEU A 74 3.81 -4.27 -9.22
C LEU A 74 4.67 -5.26 -8.41
N VAL A 75 4.06 -6.23 -7.74
CA VAL A 75 4.80 -7.22 -6.93
C VAL A 75 5.81 -8.01 -7.78
N ASN A 76 5.43 -8.39 -9.00
CA ASN A 76 6.33 -9.10 -9.92
C ASN A 76 7.48 -8.21 -10.41
N SER A 77 7.25 -6.89 -10.50
CA SER A 77 8.29 -5.94 -10.91
C SER A 77 9.43 -5.82 -9.88
N PHE A 78 9.14 -5.96 -8.58
CA PHE A 78 10.17 -5.85 -7.53
C PHE A 78 11.25 -6.92 -7.68
N MET A 79 10.88 -8.15 -8.02
CA MET A 79 11.83 -9.25 -8.20
C MET A 79 12.70 -9.09 -9.44
N SER A 80 12.20 -8.39 -10.45
CA SER A 80 12.92 -8.10 -11.69
C SER A 80 13.83 -6.88 -11.55
N HIS A 81 13.78 -6.18 -10.41
CA HIS A 81 14.58 -4.99 -10.20
C HIS A 81 16.08 -5.34 -10.03
N PRO A 82 17.02 -4.60 -10.66
CA PRO A 82 18.45 -4.91 -10.59
C PRO A 82 19.04 -4.93 -9.17
N LEU A 83 18.44 -4.19 -8.24
CA LEU A 83 18.86 -4.13 -6.84
C LEU A 83 18.20 -5.20 -5.94
N PHE A 84 17.32 -6.03 -6.49
CA PHE A 84 16.64 -7.07 -5.71
C PHE A 84 17.63 -8.14 -5.24
N LYS A 85 17.75 -8.30 -3.92
CA LYS A 85 18.61 -9.30 -3.29
C LYS A 85 17.78 -10.54 -2.98
N LYS A 86 17.81 -11.51 -3.90
CA LYS A 86 17.18 -12.82 -3.70
C LYS A 86 17.87 -13.59 -2.58
N LEU A 87 17.10 -14.23 -1.70
CA LEU A 87 17.60 -15.13 -0.67
C LEU A 87 17.70 -16.57 -1.20
N SER A 88 18.81 -17.23 -0.86
CA SER A 88 19.05 -18.64 -1.17
C SER A 88 19.84 -19.29 -0.03
N PRO A 89 19.23 -20.18 0.79
CA PRO A 89 17.82 -20.59 0.72
C PRO A 89 16.85 -19.48 1.14
N PRO A 90 15.57 -19.55 0.72
CA PRO A 90 14.54 -18.65 1.23
C PRO A 90 14.27 -18.93 2.72
N LEU A 91 13.82 -17.90 3.45
CA LEU A 91 13.52 -18.01 4.88
C LEU A 91 12.01 -18.24 5.09
N VAL A 92 11.65 -19.24 5.89
CA VAL A 92 10.25 -19.60 6.17
C VAL A 92 9.86 -19.09 7.55
N PHE A 93 8.72 -18.41 7.62
CA PHE A 93 8.15 -17.88 8.86
C PHE A 93 6.74 -18.44 9.03
N ALA A 94 6.36 -18.73 10.27
CA ALA A 94 4.96 -18.96 10.60
C ALA A 94 4.19 -17.64 10.47
N ALA A 95 3.10 -17.67 9.72
CA ALA A 95 2.05 -16.67 9.78
C ALA A 95 0.91 -17.19 10.66
N ASP A 96 0.02 -16.29 11.08
CA ASP A 96 -1.12 -16.67 11.92
C ASP A 96 -1.99 -17.73 11.23
N GLY A 97 -2.59 -18.63 12.01
CA GLY A 97 -3.51 -19.65 11.49
C GLY A 97 -2.87 -20.86 10.80
N ASN A 98 -1.67 -21.29 11.23
CA ASN A 98 -0.90 -22.43 10.67
C ASN A 98 -0.41 -22.25 9.24
N GLU A 99 -0.45 -21.04 8.71
CA GLU A 99 0.11 -20.77 7.39
C GLU A 99 1.58 -20.39 7.49
N SER A 100 2.31 -20.54 6.39
CA SER A 100 3.68 -20.06 6.32
C SER A 100 3.83 -19.03 5.23
N VAL A 101 4.70 -18.06 5.48
CA VAL A 101 5.18 -17.11 4.49
C VAL A 101 6.66 -17.38 4.25
N THR A 102 7.05 -17.41 2.99
CA THR A 102 8.43 -17.68 2.58
C THR A 102 9.03 -16.41 2.02
N LEU A 103 10.00 -15.82 2.71
CA LEU A 103 10.71 -14.65 2.23
C LEU A 103 11.64 -15.04 1.07
N GLU A 104 11.37 -14.47 -0.10
CA GLU A 104 12.12 -14.73 -1.33
C GLU A 104 13.30 -13.77 -1.51
N GLY A 105 13.20 -12.55 -1.00
CA GLY A 105 14.23 -11.54 -1.16
C GLY A 105 13.82 -10.16 -0.68
N VAL A 106 14.77 -9.23 -0.77
CA VAL A 106 14.60 -7.84 -0.34
C VAL A 106 15.13 -6.90 -1.40
N LEU A 107 14.34 -5.88 -1.75
CA LEU A 107 14.73 -4.73 -2.54
C LEU A 107 15.01 -3.55 -1.58
N PRO A 108 16.29 -3.20 -1.32
CA PRO A 108 16.61 -1.94 -0.68
C PRO A 108 16.39 -0.81 -1.70
N GLU A 109 15.31 -0.04 -1.54
CA GLU A 109 15.01 1.09 -2.41
C GLU A 109 15.93 2.27 -2.09
N ASP A 110 16.07 2.57 -0.80
CA ASP A 110 17.04 3.52 -0.24
C ASP A 110 17.42 3.14 1.20
N GLN A 111 18.08 4.03 1.94
CA GLN A 111 18.52 3.78 3.32
C GLN A 111 17.39 3.75 4.37
N PHE A 112 16.20 4.29 4.05
CA PHE A 112 15.03 4.39 4.93
C PHE A 112 13.87 3.52 4.45
N ARG A 113 13.90 3.08 3.20
CA ARG A 113 12.84 2.34 2.52
C ARG A 113 13.33 1.01 1.95
N SER A 114 12.61 -0.05 2.30
CA SER A 114 12.88 -1.39 1.79
C SER A 114 11.61 -2.15 1.50
N THR A 115 11.62 -2.93 0.44
CA THR A 115 10.54 -3.83 0.04
C THR A 115 10.96 -5.27 0.19
N SER A 116 10.24 -6.05 1.00
CA SER A 116 10.43 -7.49 1.16
C SER A 116 9.38 -8.25 0.36
N VAL A 117 9.80 -9.22 -0.44
CA VAL A 117 8.91 -10.06 -1.26
C VAL A 117 8.80 -11.44 -0.63
N PHE A 118 7.57 -11.90 -0.42
CA PHE A 118 7.24 -13.19 0.17
C PHE A 118 6.39 -14.02 -0.79
N THR A 119 6.41 -15.34 -0.61
CA THR A 119 5.41 -16.26 -1.15
C THR A 119 4.49 -16.74 -0.04
N TRP A 120 3.18 -16.66 -0.28
CA TRP A 120 2.09 -17.05 0.63
C TRP A 120 0.93 -17.65 -0.17
N ARG A 121 0.48 -18.85 0.18
CA ARG A 121 -0.57 -19.59 -0.56
C ARG A 121 -0.31 -19.68 -2.09
N GLY A 122 0.96 -19.84 -2.47
CA GLY A 122 1.39 -19.89 -3.88
C GLY A 122 1.36 -18.53 -4.61
N ARG A 123 1.05 -17.44 -3.91
CA ARG A 123 1.04 -16.07 -4.45
C ARG A 123 2.27 -15.33 -3.96
N ARG A 124 2.84 -14.49 -4.82
CA ARG A 124 3.85 -13.52 -4.38
C ARG A 124 3.16 -12.30 -3.81
N ILE A 125 3.58 -11.88 -2.63
CA ILE A 125 3.10 -10.69 -1.93
C ILE A 125 4.32 -9.84 -1.55
N ALA A 126 4.12 -8.56 -1.32
CA ALA A 126 5.19 -7.67 -0.91
C ALA A 126 4.76 -6.81 0.27
N ILE A 127 5.74 -6.42 1.08
CA ILE A 127 5.60 -5.39 2.10
C ILE A 127 6.74 -4.39 1.96
N THR A 128 6.41 -3.11 1.93
CA THR A 128 7.39 -2.03 2.07
C THR A 128 7.27 -1.46 3.45
N SER A 129 8.41 -1.27 4.09
CA SER A 129 8.56 -0.45 5.28
C SER A 129 9.33 0.81 4.91
N PHE A 130 8.81 1.97 5.28
CA PHE A 130 9.45 3.26 5.08
C PHE A 130 9.56 4.01 6.41
N ASP A 131 10.78 4.20 6.90
CA ASP A 131 11.05 5.03 8.08
C ASP A 131 10.92 6.51 7.69
N MET A 132 9.72 7.05 7.83
CA MET A 132 9.42 8.39 7.37
C MET A 132 10.17 9.44 8.17
N LYS A 133 10.29 9.23 9.49
CA LYS A 133 10.95 10.19 10.38
C LYS A 133 12.44 10.27 10.08
N ALA A 134 13.12 9.14 9.91
CA ALA A 134 14.53 9.14 9.53
C ALA A 134 14.75 9.79 8.15
N ALA A 135 13.79 9.62 7.23
CA ALA A 135 13.81 10.26 5.92
C ALA A 135 13.44 11.75 5.92
N GLY A 136 13.01 12.33 7.06
CA GLY A 136 12.42 13.66 7.10
C GLY A 136 11.14 13.79 6.27
N ALA A 137 10.50 12.67 5.96
CA ALA A 137 9.28 12.57 5.19
C ALA A 137 8.04 12.65 6.10
N ARG A 138 6.93 13.08 5.53
CA ARG A 138 5.62 13.05 6.16
C ARG A 138 4.61 12.41 5.21
N SER A 139 3.71 11.62 5.78
CA SER A 139 2.51 11.15 5.09
C SER A 139 1.42 12.18 5.21
N VAL A 140 0.49 12.22 4.25
CA VAL A 140 -0.80 12.86 4.46
C VAL A 140 -1.89 11.88 4.04
N ILE A 141 -2.83 11.60 4.96
CA ILE A 141 -3.97 10.70 4.74
C ILE A 141 -5.25 11.43 5.15
N ALA A 142 -6.31 11.29 4.37
CA ALA A 142 -7.65 11.67 4.80
C ALA A 142 -8.20 10.65 5.80
N GLU A 143 -8.69 11.12 6.95
CA GLU A 143 -9.23 10.26 8.01
C GLU A 143 -10.34 9.32 7.51
N GLU A 144 -11.18 9.81 6.57
CA GLU A 144 -12.27 9.01 6.00
C GLU A 144 -11.81 7.78 5.20
N PHE A 145 -10.51 7.63 4.91
CA PHE A 145 -9.93 6.43 4.29
C PHE A 145 -9.37 5.43 5.31
N LEU A 146 -9.29 5.79 6.60
CA LEU A 146 -8.84 4.91 7.69
C LEU A 146 -9.99 4.03 8.20
N ILE A 147 -10.55 3.22 7.30
CA ILE A 147 -11.77 2.43 7.50
C ILE A 147 -11.53 1.02 8.08
N ARG A 148 -10.25 0.65 8.27
CA ARG A 148 -9.82 -0.66 8.78
C ARG A 148 -8.71 -0.51 9.81
N LYS A 149 -8.29 -1.64 10.39
CA LYS A 149 -7.19 -1.68 11.36
C LYS A 149 -6.25 -2.84 11.07
N VAL A 150 -4.96 -2.65 11.30
CA VAL A 150 -3.93 -3.69 11.32
C VAL A 150 -3.34 -3.69 12.73
N ASN A 151 -3.47 -4.79 13.48
CA ASN A 151 -3.07 -4.85 14.90
C ASN A 151 -3.59 -3.68 15.76
N GLY A 152 -4.85 -3.27 15.52
CA GLY A 152 -5.47 -2.14 16.23
C GLY A 152 -5.08 -0.74 15.73
N VAL A 153 -4.07 -0.63 14.86
CA VAL A 153 -3.63 0.64 14.26
C VAL A 153 -4.54 0.98 13.07
N PRO A 154 -5.09 2.22 12.97
CA PRO A 154 -5.90 2.64 11.82
C PRO A 154 -5.16 2.46 10.49
N ALA A 155 -5.86 1.90 9.51
CA ALA A 155 -5.30 1.51 8.22
C ALA A 155 -6.25 1.83 7.07
N THR A 156 -5.68 2.09 5.91
CA THR A 156 -6.39 2.05 4.64
C THR A 156 -6.41 0.62 4.11
N LEU A 157 -7.49 0.26 3.42
CA LEU A 157 -7.57 -0.98 2.66
C LEU A 157 -8.22 -0.69 1.32
N THR A 158 -7.49 -1.00 0.25
CA THR A 158 -7.89 -0.68 -1.12
C THR A 158 -7.80 -1.92 -2.01
N LEU A 159 -8.82 -2.15 -2.84
CA LEU A 159 -8.81 -3.09 -3.95
C LEU A 159 -8.66 -2.31 -5.26
N SER A 160 -7.48 -2.35 -5.84
CA SER A 160 -7.21 -1.74 -7.15
C SER A 160 -7.42 -2.77 -8.25
N VAL A 161 -8.27 -2.47 -9.23
CA VAL A 161 -8.66 -3.38 -10.30
C VAL A 161 -8.14 -2.87 -11.63
N ALA A 162 -7.43 -3.69 -12.39
CA ALA A 162 -6.92 -3.29 -13.70
C ALA A 162 -8.06 -3.16 -14.71
N LYS A 163 -8.13 -1.99 -15.37
CA LYS A 163 -9.22 -1.62 -16.27
C LYS A 163 -9.44 -2.66 -17.36
N GLY A 164 -10.69 -3.13 -17.51
CA GLY A 164 -11.08 -4.12 -18.53
C GLY A 164 -10.59 -5.55 -18.25
N THR A 165 -10.08 -5.83 -17.05
CA THR A 165 -9.60 -7.15 -16.64
C THR A 165 -10.28 -7.60 -15.33
N ARG A 166 -9.96 -8.81 -14.86
CA ARG A 166 -10.28 -9.27 -13.51
C ARG A 166 -9.06 -9.32 -12.59
N ASP A 167 -7.93 -8.82 -13.06
CA ASP A 167 -6.71 -8.78 -12.26
C ASP A 167 -6.78 -7.59 -11.32
N ALA A 168 -6.47 -7.84 -10.05
CA ALA A 168 -6.60 -6.87 -9.00
C ALA A 168 -5.41 -6.98 -8.03
N MET A 169 -5.30 -5.98 -7.17
CA MET A 169 -4.30 -5.92 -6.12
C MET A 169 -4.96 -5.35 -4.87
N TRP A 170 -4.90 -6.10 -3.78
CA TRP A 170 -5.13 -5.54 -2.47
C TRP A 170 -3.93 -4.71 -2.06
N LYS A 171 -4.20 -3.52 -1.52
CA LYS A 171 -3.22 -2.68 -0.85
C LYS A 171 -3.71 -2.34 0.55
N ALA A 172 -2.96 -2.74 1.58
CA ALA A 172 -3.18 -2.30 2.95
C ALA A 172 -2.07 -1.32 3.36
N GLY A 173 -2.43 -0.15 3.88
CA GLY A 173 -1.47 0.91 4.23
C GLY A 173 -1.72 1.45 5.64
N TRP A 174 -0.68 1.56 6.47
CA TRP A 174 -0.79 2.13 7.82
C TRP A 174 0.52 2.74 8.31
N LEU A 175 0.44 3.51 9.40
CA LEU A 175 1.59 4.15 10.04
C LEU A 175 1.68 3.67 11.50
N SER A 176 2.79 3.04 11.87
CA SER A 176 3.08 2.61 13.25
C SER A 176 4.49 3.00 13.62
N ASP A 177 4.66 3.67 14.76
CA ASP A 177 5.97 4.03 15.32
C ASP A 177 6.88 4.75 14.30
N ASP A 178 6.33 5.77 13.62
CA ASP A 178 7.01 6.55 12.58
C ASP A 178 7.40 5.77 11.29
N VAL A 179 7.02 4.48 11.20
CA VAL A 179 7.22 3.63 10.02
C VAL A 179 5.92 3.45 9.27
N HIS A 180 5.93 3.83 8.00
CA HIS A 180 4.83 3.53 7.10
C HIS A 180 5.00 2.14 6.50
N TYR A 181 3.94 1.34 6.55
CA TYR A 181 3.87 0.05 5.90
C TYR A 181 2.85 0.07 4.78
N ASP A 182 3.25 -0.50 3.65
CA ASP A 182 2.37 -0.83 2.53
C ASP A 182 2.50 -2.31 2.23
N VAL A 183 1.38 -3.04 2.20
CA VAL A 183 1.34 -4.45 1.82
C VAL A 183 0.55 -4.60 0.52
N TRP A 184 1.09 -5.37 -0.42
CA TRP A 184 0.48 -5.67 -1.71
C TRP A 184 0.22 -7.17 -1.85
N VAL A 185 -1.03 -7.53 -2.08
CA VAL A 185 -1.47 -8.91 -2.29
C VAL A 185 -2.19 -9.00 -3.63
N PRO A 186 -1.56 -9.63 -4.65
CA PRO A 186 -2.20 -9.87 -5.93
C PRO A 186 -3.47 -10.69 -5.76
N GLU A 187 -4.49 -10.30 -6.52
CA GLU A 187 -5.83 -10.87 -6.46
C GLU A 187 -6.38 -11.09 -7.87
N LYS A 188 -7.30 -12.04 -7.98
CA LYS A 188 -8.13 -12.19 -9.17
C LYS A 188 -9.59 -12.20 -8.76
N LEU A 189 -10.38 -11.33 -9.40
CA LEU A 189 -11.80 -11.23 -9.13
C LEU A 189 -12.55 -12.45 -9.68
N ASP A 190 -13.62 -12.82 -8.99
CA ASP A 190 -14.49 -13.92 -9.39
C ASP A 190 -15.43 -13.53 -10.54
N ALA A 191 -16.38 -14.41 -10.87
CA ALA A 191 -17.35 -14.15 -11.94
C ALA A 191 -18.35 -13.02 -11.62
N ASN A 192 -18.54 -12.70 -10.33
CA ASN A 192 -19.44 -11.69 -9.80
C ASN A 192 -18.71 -10.39 -9.45
N ASP A 193 -17.47 -10.21 -9.93
CA ASP A 193 -16.64 -9.04 -9.66
C ASP A 193 -16.23 -8.91 -8.16
N GLY A 194 -16.32 -9.99 -7.39
CA GLY A 194 -15.93 -10.06 -5.99
C GLY A 194 -14.47 -10.52 -5.80
N PRO A 195 -13.77 -10.06 -4.76
CA PRO A 195 -12.42 -10.54 -4.44
C PRO A 195 -12.43 -11.97 -3.89
N GLY A 196 -11.44 -12.77 -4.26
CA GLY A 196 -11.29 -14.14 -3.74
C GLY A 196 -10.83 -14.21 -2.28
N LEU A 197 -10.05 -13.23 -1.82
CA LEU A 197 -9.65 -13.07 -0.42
C LEU A 197 -10.61 -12.11 0.30
N ALA A 198 -11.02 -12.51 1.50
CA ALA A 198 -11.74 -11.64 2.40
C ALA A 198 -10.80 -10.51 2.92
N PRO A 199 -11.32 -9.29 3.13
CA PRO A 199 -10.57 -8.16 3.69
C PRO A 199 -9.77 -8.51 4.96
N ASP A 200 -10.37 -9.22 5.91
CA ASP A 200 -9.73 -9.54 7.19
C ASP A 200 -8.51 -10.44 7.00
N VAL A 201 -8.56 -11.38 6.06
CA VAL A 201 -7.41 -12.24 5.73
C VAL A 201 -6.24 -11.42 5.18
N VAL A 202 -6.52 -10.37 4.40
CA VAL A 202 -5.50 -9.45 3.88
C VAL A 202 -4.86 -8.65 5.03
N LEU A 203 -5.66 -8.20 6.00
CA LEU A 203 -5.18 -7.44 7.15
C LEU A 203 -4.35 -8.32 8.10
N ASP A 204 -4.76 -9.57 8.31
CA ASP A 204 -4.05 -10.54 9.15
C ASP A 204 -2.66 -10.86 8.58
N VAL A 205 -2.57 -11.16 7.27
CA VAL A 205 -1.26 -11.39 6.65
C VAL A 205 -0.40 -10.12 6.66
N SER A 206 -1.03 -8.94 6.55
CA SER A 206 -0.31 -7.65 6.63
C SER A 206 0.32 -7.44 8.02
N ALA A 207 -0.42 -7.75 9.08
CA ALA A 207 0.08 -7.72 10.46
C ALA A 207 1.26 -8.68 10.67
N ALA A 208 1.13 -9.93 10.18
CA ALA A 208 2.18 -10.93 10.28
C ALA A 208 3.46 -10.49 9.56
N LEU A 209 3.34 -9.97 8.33
CA LEU A 209 4.48 -9.50 7.54
C LEU A 209 5.22 -8.33 8.23
N ALA A 210 4.50 -7.36 8.78
CA ALA A 210 5.14 -6.26 9.51
C ALA A 210 5.86 -6.75 10.76
N GLY A 211 5.28 -7.71 11.50
CA GLY A 211 5.94 -8.36 12.63
C GLY A 211 7.25 -9.05 12.23
N ILE A 212 7.29 -9.69 11.06
CA ILE A 212 8.51 -10.31 10.52
C ILE A 212 9.55 -9.26 10.13
N VAL A 213 9.16 -8.21 9.41
CA VAL A 213 10.07 -7.15 8.97
C VAL A 213 10.66 -6.40 10.17
N ASN A 214 9.87 -6.12 11.20
CA ASN A 214 10.33 -5.40 12.38
C ASN A 214 11.32 -6.19 13.22
N LYS A 215 11.19 -7.52 13.31
CA LYS A 215 12.17 -8.38 14.00
C LYS A 215 13.52 -8.46 13.28
N ARG A 216 13.60 -7.99 12.02
CA ARG A 216 14.80 -8.06 11.17
C ARG A 216 15.48 -6.71 10.95
N ARG A 217 14.87 -5.62 11.40
CA ARG A 217 15.48 -4.28 11.48
C ARG A 217 16.38 -4.22 12.72
#